data_AF-A0A165Z8Z2-F1
#
_entry.id   AF-A0A165Z8Z2-F1
#
_cell.length_a   1.000
_cell.length_b   1.000
_cell.length_c   1.000
_cell.angle_alpha   90.00
_cell.angle_beta   90.00
_cell.angle_gamma   90.00
#
_symmetry.space_group_name_H-M   'P 1'
#
loop_
_entity.id
_entity.type
_entity.pdbx_description
1 polymer ?
#
loop_
_entity_poly.entity_id
_entity_poly.type
_entity_poly.pdbx_seq_one_letter_code
_entity_poly.pdbx_strand_id
1 'polypeptide(L)'
;MTAISEAIISIKDAENDADKLIEDSKAEVLKIIEESKVNSNTKLEEAKLSAHEEAKTIIDNAEKKAKQDAKTIEDKAENDAKNIKSQSSANIDEAASIIVKNIL
;
A
#
# COMPACT_ATOMS: atom_id res chain seq x y z
N MET A 1 19.01 36.39 -65.83
CA MET A 1 17.65 35.82 -65.75
C MET A 1 17.67 34.42 -65.11
N THR A 2 18.72 33.60 -65.36
CA THR A 2 18.97 32.28 -64.74
C THR A 2 19.14 32.29 -63.21
N ALA A 3 19.94 33.19 -62.64
CA ALA A 3 20.19 33.23 -61.19
C ALA A 3 18.94 33.51 -60.33
N ILE A 4 17.96 34.26 -60.85
CA ILE A 4 16.70 34.53 -60.15
C ILE A 4 15.81 33.27 -60.18
N SER A 5 15.80 32.54 -61.29
CA SER A 5 15.04 31.29 -61.41
C SER A 5 15.57 30.20 -60.47
N GLU A 6 16.89 30.07 -60.34
CA GLU A 6 17.52 29.14 -59.40
C GLU A 6 17.24 29.51 -57.95
N ALA A 7 17.29 30.82 -57.62
CA ALA A 7 16.93 31.29 -56.28
C ALA A 7 15.46 30.98 -55.93
N ILE A 8 14.53 31.15 -56.87
CA ILE A 8 13.11 30.82 -56.65
C ILE A 8 12.91 29.32 -56.43
N ILE A 9 13.59 28.46 -57.20
CA ILE A 9 13.52 27.01 -57.01
C ILE A 9 14.06 26.63 -55.63
N SER A 10 15.22 27.18 -55.24
CA SER A 10 15.78 26.90 -53.91
C SER A 10 14.87 27.37 -52.77
N ILE A 11 14.17 28.49 -52.92
CA ILE A 11 13.17 28.94 -51.93
C ILE A 11 11.99 27.96 -51.88
N LYS A 12 11.49 27.52 -53.04
CA LYS A 12 10.38 26.55 -53.13
C LYS A 12 10.72 25.22 -52.46
N ASP A 13 11.94 24.73 -52.66
CA ASP A 13 12.43 23.49 -52.05
C ASP A 13 12.56 23.67 -50.52
N ALA A 14 13.10 24.80 -50.07
CA ALA A 14 13.18 25.12 -48.65
C ALA A 14 11.80 25.25 -47.98
N GLU A 15 10.80 25.81 -48.68
CA GLU A 15 9.41 25.86 -48.21
C GLU A 15 8.84 24.45 -48.04
N ASN A 16 9.01 23.57 -49.03
CA ASN A 16 8.55 22.19 -48.96
C ASN A 16 9.24 21.40 -47.82
N ASP A 17 10.54 21.59 -47.64
CA ASP A 17 11.30 20.94 -46.56
C ASP A 17 10.82 21.43 -45.19
N ALA A 18 10.53 22.73 -45.06
CA ALA A 18 9.99 23.29 -43.83
C ALA A 18 8.58 22.77 -43.53
N ASP A 19 7.70 22.68 -44.52
CA ASP A 19 6.35 22.13 -44.36
C ASP A 19 6.40 20.66 -43.93
N LYS A 20 7.30 19.88 -44.56
CA LYS A 20 7.49 18.48 -44.20
C LYS A 20 8.04 18.32 -42.78
N LEU A 21 9.00 19.16 -42.38
CA LEU A 21 9.52 19.18 -41.02
C LEU A 21 8.42 19.50 -39.99
N ILE A 22 7.52 20.43 -40.31
CA ILE A 22 6.38 20.77 -39.45
C ILE A 22 5.42 19.58 -39.32
N GLU A 23 5.12 18.88 -40.42
CA GLU A 23 4.25 17.69 -40.41
C GLU A 23 4.87 16.56 -39.59
N ASP A 24 6.14 16.24 -39.84
CA ASP A 24 6.89 15.21 -39.11
C ASP A 24 6.95 15.54 -37.61
N SER A 25 7.22 16.80 -37.25
CA SER A 25 7.25 17.25 -35.85
C SER A 25 5.89 17.11 -35.18
N LYS A 26 4.78 17.42 -35.88
CA LYS A 26 3.43 17.23 -35.33
C LYS A 26 3.13 15.75 -35.07
N ALA A 27 3.51 14.88 -36.01
CA ALA A 27 3.34 13.43 -35.85
C ALA A 27 4.16 12.90 -34.67
N GLU A 28 5.40 13.35 -34.51
CA GLU A 28 6.27 12.95 -33.40
C GLU A 28 5.71 13.43 -32.05
N VAL A 29 5.23 14.67 -31.95
CA VAL A 29 4.61 15.18 -30.72
C VAL A 29 3.38 14.37 -30.33
N LEU A 30 2.52 14.01 -31.29
CA LEU A 30 1.35 13.17 -31.01
C LEU A 30 1.75 11.80 -30.48
N LYS A 31 2.78 11.19 -31.07
CA LYS A 31 3.34 9.92 -30.60
C LYS A 31 3.88 10.03 -29.17
N ILE A 32 4.64 11.08 -28.86
CA ILE A 32 5.17 11.33 -27.52
C ILE A 32 4.03 11.50 -26.50
N ILE A 33 2.97 12.23 -26.85
CA ILE A 33 1.79 12.41 -25.98
C ILE A 33 1.12 11.07 -25.69
N GLU A 34 0.93 10.25 -26.72
CA GLU A 34 0.29 8.94 -26.58
C GLU A 34 1.15 7.98 -25.73
N GLU A 35 2.45 7.89 -26.01
CA GLU A 35 3.39 7.11 -25.21
C GLU A 35 3.44 7.58 -23.75
N SER A 36 3.45 8.90 -23.53
CA SER A 36 3.43 9.48 -22.18
C SER A 36 2.16 9.13 -21.43
N LYS A 37 1.01 9.15 -22.12
CA LYS A 37 -0.29 8.78 -21.54
C LYS A 37 -0.32 7.30 -21.16
N VAL A 38 0.16 6.42 -22.03
CA VAL A 38 0.26 4.98 -21.75
C VAL A 38 1.17 4.74 -20.56
N ASN A 39 2.38 5.31 -20.57
CA ASN A 39 3.35 5.15 -19.48
C ASN A 39 2.80 5.68 -18.14
N SER A 40 2.15 6.85 -18.15
CA SER A 40 1.53 7.39 -16.93
C SER A 40 0.43 6.48 -16.39
N ASN A 41 -0.41 5.92 -17.27
CA ASN A 41 -1.46 5.00 -16.84
C ASN A 41 -0.89 3.70 -16.28
N THR A 42 0.14 3.14 -16.93
CA THR A 42 0.83 1.94 -16.43
C THR A 42 1.41 2.18 -15.04
N LYS A 43 2.13 3.29 -14.84
CA LYS A 43 2.68 3.65 -13.51
C LYS A 43 1.60 3.86 -12.46
N LEU A 44 0.46 4.44 -12.84
CA LEU A 44 -0.68 4.62 -11.94
C LEU A 44 -1.25 3.26 -11.50
N GLU A 45 -1.44 2.33 -12.42
CA GLU A 45 -1.98 1.00 -12.12
C GLU A 45 -0.99 0.17 -11.29
N GLU A 46 0.31 0.22 -11.61
CA GLU A 46 1.37 -0.39 -10.80
C GLU A 46 1.38 0.16 -9.36
N ALA A 47 1.28 1.49 -9.21
CA ALA A 47 1.22 2.12 -7.89
C ALA A 47 -0.03 1.70 -7.09
N LYS A 48 -1.19 1.59 -7.76
CA LYS A 48 -2.41 1.09 -7.11
C LYS A 48 -2.27 -0.36 -6.66
N LEU A 49 -1.71 -1.22 -7.50
CA LEU A 49 -1.48 -2.63 -7.15
C LEU A 49 -0.53 -2.75 -5.96
N SER A 50 0.60 -2.03 -5.97
CA SER A 50 1.54 -2.00 -4.85
C SER A 50 0.87 -1.53 -3.56
N ALA A 51 0.09 -0.44 -3.62
CA ALA A 51 -0.62 0.08 -2.47
C ALA A 51 -1.65 -0.93 -1.91
N HIS A 52 -2.35 -1.66 -2.79
CA HIS A 52 -3.28 -2.71 -2.37
C HIS A 52 -2.56 -3.90 -1.70
N GLU A 53 -1.43 -4.34 -2.24
CA GLU A 53 -0.63 -5.42 -1.67
C GLU A 53 -0.03 -5.03 -0.31
N GLU A 54 0.48 -3.80 -0.19
CA GLU A 54 0.97 -3.24 1.08
C GLU A 54 -0.15 -3.16 2.11
N ALA A 55 -1.32 -2.63 1.73
CA ALA A 55 -2.47 -2.55 2.63
C ALA A 55 -2.91 -3.93 3.11
N LYS A 56 -2.96 -4.93 2.22
CA LYS A 56 -3.26 -6.32 2.60
C LYS A 56 -2.22 -6.86 3.58
N THR A 57 -0.95 -6.62 3.32
CA THR A 57 0.15 -7.06 4.21
C THR A 57 0.04 -6.42 5.60
N ILE A 58 -0.33 -5.14 5.67
CA ILE A 58 -0.55 -4.43 6.94
C ILE A 58 -1.71 -5.09 7.72
N ILE A 59 -2.83 -5.37 7.05
CA ILE A 59 -4.00 -6.02 7.67
C ILE A 59 -3.63 -7.42 8.17
N ASP A 60 -2.98 -8.24 7.33
CA ASP A 60 -2.58 -9.60 7.71
C ASP A 60 -1.62 -9.61 8.91
N ASN A 61 -0.69 -8.66 8.96
CA ASN A 61 0.22 -8.51 10.10
C ASN A 61 -0.49 -8.03 11.36
N ALA A 62 -1.42 -7.09 11.23
CA ALA A 62 -2.25 -6.63 12.34
C ALA A 62 -3.09 -7.77 12.92
N GLU A 63 -3.72 -8.59 12.06
CA GLU A 63 -4.48 -9.77 12.49
C GLU A 63 -3.61 -10.80 13.21
N LYS A 64 -2.42 -11.10 12.67
CA LYS A 64 -1.48 -12.03 13.32
C LYS A 64 -1.08 -11.54 14.70
N LYS A 65 -0.76 -10.25 14.82
CA LYS A 65 -0.39 -9.64 16.10
C LYS A 65 -1.55 -9.66 17.08
N ALA A 66 -2.76 -9.31 16.63
CA ALA A 66 -3.95 -9.37 17.47
C ALA A 66 -4.24 -10.79 17.99
N LYS A 67 -4.06 -11.83 17.15
CA LYS A 67 -4.20 -13.24 17.58
C LYS A 67 -3.14 -13.63 18.61
N GLN A 68 -1.89 -13.18 18.44
CA GLN A 68 -0.81 -13.44 19.40
C GLN A 68 -1.06 -12.75 20.74
N ASP A 69 -1.50 -11.48 20.70
CA ASP A 69 -1.83 -10.70 21.89
C ASP A 69 -3.03 -11.32 22.62
N ALA A 70 -4.07 -11.73 21.90
CA ALA A 70 -5.23 -12.40 22.47
C ALA A 70 -4.84 -13.70 23.19
N LYS A 71 -4.00 -14.54 22.57
CA LYS A 71 -3.49 -15.76 23.20
C LYS A 71 -2.68 -15.46 24.46
N THR A 72 -1.84 -14.43 24.42
CA THR A 72 -1.05 -14.01 25.58
C THR A 72 -1.94 -13.56 26.74
N ILE A 73 -3.02 -12.85 26.45
CA ILE A 73 -4.01 -12.44 27.45
C ILE A 73 -4.75 -13.64 28.02
N GLU A 74 -5.15 -14.60 27.18
CA GLU A 74 -5.81 -15.84 27.60
C GLU A 74 -4.90 -16.67 28.53
N ASP A 75 -3.65 -16.90 28.14
CA ASP A 75 -2.66 -17.62 28.93
C ASP A 75 -2.44 -16.94 30.31
N LYS A 76 -2.39 -15.60 30.33
CA LYS A 76 -2.26 -14.83 31.57
C LYS A 76 -3.49 -14.95 32.45
N ALA A 77 -4.69 -14.81 31.87
CA ALA A 77 -5.94 -14.93 32.59
C ALA A 77 -6.13 -16.34 33.19
N GLU A 78 -5.73 -17.39 32.46
CA GLU A 78 -5.78 -18.76 32.97
C GLU A 78 -4.82 -18.93 34.17
N ASN A 79 -3.62 -18.38 34.08
CA ASN A 79 -2.64 -18.44 35.17
C ASN A 79 -3.11 -17.66 36.41
N ASP A 80 -3.65 -16.46 36.21
CA ASP A 80 -4.23 -15.65 37.29
C ASP A 80 -5.42 -16.39 37.96
N ALA A 81 -6.29 -17.02 37.18
CA ALA A 81 -7.40 -17.82 37.71
C ALA A 81 -6.92 -19.04 38.51
N LYS A 82 -5.88 -19.74 38.03
CA LYS A 82 -5.26 -20.85 38.78
C LYS A 82 -4.64 -20.38 40.09
N ASN A 83 -3.94 -19.25 40.07
CA ASN A 83 -3.33 -18.67 41.26
C ASN A 83 -4.39 -18.27 42.30
N ILE A 84 -5.46 -17.58 41.87
CA ILE A 84 -6.58 -17.22 42.74
C ILE A 84 -7.19 -18.49 43.35
N LYS A 85 -7.50 -19.50 42.53
CA LYS A 85 -8.09 -20.76 43.02
C LYS A 85 -7.19 -21.44 44.05
N SER A 86 -5.89 -21.49 43.80
CA SER A 86 -4.92 -22.10 44.72
C SER A 86 -4.85 -21.34 46.04
N GLN A 87 -4.77 -20.01 45.99
CA GLN A 87 -4.73 -19.16 47.17
C GLN A 87 -6.04 -19.25 47.98
N SER A 88 -7.19 -19.21 47.32
CA SER A 88 -8.48 -19.36 47.99
C SER A 88 -8.60 -20.73 48.66
N SER A 89 -8.25 -21.81 47.95
CA SER A 89 -8.36 -23.19 48.48
C SER A 89 -7.53 -23.41 49.74
N ALA A 90 -6.35 -22.78 49.84
CA ALA A 90 -5.49 -22.88 51.01
C ALA A 90 -6.10 -22.27 52.29
N ASN A 91 -7.05 -21.33 52.16
CA ASN A 91 -7.65 -20.60 53.27
C ASN A 91 -9.07 -21.08 53.62
N ILE A 92 -9.63 -22.05 52.88
CA ILE A 92 -11.01 -22.53 53.10
C ILE A 92 -11.16 -23.17 54.49
N ASP A 93 -10.23 -24.04 54.87
CA ASP A 93 -10.32 -24.79 56.13
C ASP A 93 -10.18 -23.87 57.35
N GLU A 94 -9.29 -22.87 57.27
CA GLU A 94 -9.11 -21.88 58.32
C GLU A 94 -10.34 -20.97 58.45
N ALA A 95 -10.88 -20.48 57.33
CA ALA A 95 -12.11 -19.70 57.31
C ALA A 95 -13.31 -20.49 57.87
N ALA A 96 -13.44 -21.77 57.50
CA ALA A 96 -14.49 -22.64 58.04
C ALA A 96 -14.35 -22.83 59.56
N SER A 97 -13.13 -23.03 60.05
CA SER A 97 -12.83 -23.16 61.48
C SER A 97 -13.20 -21.90 62.27
N ILE A 98 -12.90 -20.70 61.75
CA ILE A 98 -13.27 -19.43 62.37
C ILE A 98 -14.80 -19.26 62.44
N ILE A 99 -15.52 -19.64 61.38
CA ILE A 99 -16.98 -19.56 61.34
C ILE A 99 -17.59 -20.48 62.41
N VAL A 100 -17.15 -21.73 62.49
CA VAL A 100 -17.65 -22.70 63.48
C VAL A 100 -17.40 -22.19 64.91
N LYS A 101 -16.22 -21.63 65.20
CA LYS A 101 -15.87 -21.06 66.50
C LYS A 101 -16.70 -19.84 66.93
N ASN A 102 -17.26 -19.08 65.99
CA ASN A 102 -18.05 -17.88 66.29
C ASN A 102 -19.56 -18.17 66.39
N ILE A 103 -20.02 -19.32 65.88
CA ILE A 103 -21.44 -19.71 65.89
C ILE A 103 -21.76 -20.62 67.10
N LEU A 104 -20.82 -21.50 67.49
CA LEU A 104 -20.90 -22.35 68.68
C LEU A 104 -20.37 -21.63 69.92
#